data_AF-A0A928DS79-F1
#
_entry.id   AF-A0A928DS79-F1
#
_cell.length_a   1.000
_cell.length_b   1.000
_cell.length_c   1.000
_cell.angle_alpha   90.00
_cell.angle_beta   90.00
_cell.angle_gamma   90.00
#
_symmetry.space_group_name_H-M   'P 1'
#
loop_
_entity.id
_entity.type
_entity.pdbx_description
1 polymer ?
#
loop_
_entity_poly.entity_id
_entity_poly.type
_entity_poly.pdbx_seq_one_letter_code
_entity_poly.pdbx_strand_id
1 'polypeptide(L)'
;MAKSKNQTEEKKQNAAELSKDAANGLTFEDAFGRLQEVVRTLENGQAPLDDSLKLYEEGVRLIRQCHEKLTGARRRIEIIAGTNENGKPVLRQMDEEERSLEERSQTHGR
;
A
#
# COMPACT_ATOMS: atom_id res chain seq x y z
N MET A 1 -37.29 3.67 -16.00
CA MET A 1 -35.94 4.28 -16.17
C MET A 1 -35.39 4.64 -14.80
N ALA A 2 -34.45 3.87 -14.25
CA ALA A 2 -33.84 4.18 -12.95
C ALA A 2 -32.47 3.50 -12.81
N LYS A 3 -31.40 4.14 -13.31
CA LYS A 3 -29.99 3.74 -13.07
C LYS A 3 -29.04 4.96 -13.00
N SER A 4 -29.46 6.06 -12.38
CA SER A 4 -28.64 7.28 -12.30
C SER A 4 -28.67 7.91 -10.91
N LYS A 5 -28.28 7.14 -9.89
CA LYS A 5 -28.06 7.67 -8.53
C LYS A 5 -26.81 7.15 -7.82
N ASN A 6 -26.00 6.28 -8.45
CA ASN A 6 -24.88 5.64 -7.75
C ASN A 6 -23.48 6.25 -8.05
N GLN A 7 -23.37 7.25 -8.94
CA GLN A 7 -22.06 7.86 -9.27
C GLN A 7 -21.64 9.00 -8.32
N THR A 8 -22.55 9.52 -7.48
CA THR A 8 -22.25 10.68 -6.62
C THR A 8 -21.64 10.27 -5.26
N GLU A 9 -21.83 9.03 -4.81
CA GLU A 9 -21.30 8.58 -3.52
C GLU A 9 -19.86 8.03 -3.62
N GLU A 10 -19.48 7.39 -4.73
CA GLU A 10 -18.13 6.86 -4.94
C GLU A 10 -17.06 7.98 -5.01
N LYS A 11 -17.42 9.15 -5.54
CA LYS A 11 -16.49 10.30 -5.64
C LYS A 11 -16.14 10.90 -4.27
N LYS A 12 -17.02 10.76 -3.28
CA LYS A 12 -16.83 11.32 -1.93
C LYS A 12 -15.95 10.44 -1.05
N GLN A 13 -15.93 9.13 -1.31
CA GLN A 13 -15.10 8.16 -0.59
C GLN A 13 -13.63 8.19 -1.06
N ASN A 14 -13.38 8.34 -2.37
CA ASN A 14 -12.01 8.48 -2.90
C ASN A 14 -11.29 9.76 -2.42
N ALA A 15 -12.00 10.89 -2.30
CA ALA A 15 -11.42 12.14 -1.79
C ALA A 15 -11.03 12.06 -0.30
N ALA A 16 -11.72 11.22 0.48
CA ALA A 16 -11.46 11.04 1.90
C ALA A 16 -10.24 10.14 2.17
N GLU A 17 -9.93 9.17 1.30
CA GLU A 17 -8.69 8.38 1.38
C GLU A 17 -7.45 9.24 1.04
N LEU A 18 -7.51 10.08 -0.01
CA LEU A 18 -6.45 11.04 -0.36
C LEU A 18 -6.17 12.06 0.76
N SER A 19 -7.20 12.44 1.53
CA SER A 19 -7.09 13.39 2.65
C SER A 19 -6.44 12.79 3.90
N LYS A 20 -6.33 11.46 4.01
CA LYS A 20 -5.80 10.82 5.22
C LYS A 20 -4.27 10.73 5.21
N ASP A 21 -3.65 10.71 4.04
CA ASP A 21 -2.20 10.76 3.89
C ASP A 21 -1.60 12.09 4.31
N ALA A 22 -2.30 13.21 4.06
CA ALA A 22 -1.89 14.55 4.47
C ALA A 22 -1.85 14.74 6.00
N ALA A 23 -2.61 13.95 6.76
CA ALA A 23 -2.61 13.99 8.22
C ALA A 23 -1.37 13.33 8.85
N ASN A 24 -0.57 12.58 8.07
CA ASN A 24 0.53 11.74 8.57
C ASN A 24 1.89 11.99 7.90
N GLY A 25 2.07 13.12 7.20
CA GLY A 25 3.31 13.47 6.50
C GLY A 25 3.10 13.69 5.00
N LEU A 26 4.18 13.87 4.25
CA LEU A 26 4.15 14.03 2.79
C LEU A 26 3.58 12.76 2.11
N THR A 27 2.97 12.93 0.94
CA THR A 27 2.67 11.79 0.06
C THR A 27 3.96 11.18 -0.48
N PHE A 28 3.91 9.97 -1.05
CA PHE A 28 5.10 9.38 -1.67
C PHE A 28 5.66 10.27 -2.78
N GLU A 29 4.80 10.78 -3.67
CA GLU A 29 5.24 11.60 -4.80
C GLU A 29 5.84 12.93 -4.34
N ASP A 30 5.26 13.56 -3.32
CA ASP A 30 5.80 14.80 -2.77
C ASP A 30 7.16 14.56 -2.08
N ALA A 31 7.27 13.49 -1.29
CA ALA A 31 8.51 13.13 -0.61
C ALA A 31 9.62 12.76 -1.60
N PHE A 32 9.28 12.02 -2.65
CA PHE A 32 10.21 11.65 -3.70
C PHE A 32 10.63 12.84 -4.55
N GLY A 33 9.69 13.70 -4.94
CA GLY A 33 9.99 14.94 -5.66
C GLY A 33 10.94 15.84 -4.87
N ARG A 34 10.67 16.03 -3.57
CA ARG A 34 11.56 16.79 -2.69
C ARG A 34 12.94 16.15 -2.56
N LEU A 35 13.01 14.82 -2.46
CA LEU A 35 14.29 14.09 -2.40
C LEU A 35 15.11 14.32 -3.67
N GLN A 36 14.48 14.32 -4.84
CA GLN A 36 15.16 14.60 -6.11
C GLN A 36 15.73 16.03 -6.15
N GLU A 37 15.01 17.02 -5.63
CA GLU A 37 15.52 18.40 -5.50
C GLU A 37 16.73 18.49 -4.58
N VAL A 38 16.64 17.84 -3.41
CA VAL A 38 17.73 17.79 -2.44
C VAL A 38 18.98 17.17 -3.05
N VAL A 39 18.84 16.02 -3.73
CA VAL A 39 19.96 15.33 -4.40
C VAL A 39 20.57 16.23 -5.47
N ARG A 40 19.76 16.83 -6.35
CA ARG A 40 20.25 17.78 -7.37
C ARG A 40 21.02 18.95 -6.76
N THR A 41 20.57 19.43 -5.61
CA THR A 41 21.22 20.55 -4.91
C THR A 41 22.55 20.11 -4.29
N LEU A 42 22.64 18.89 -3.76
CA LEU A 42 23.91 18.37 -3.24
C LEU A 42 24.91 18.06 -4.37
N GLU A 43 24.44 17.52 -5.49
CA GLU A 43 25.27 17.18 -6.66
C GLU A 43 25.87 18.42 -7.34
N ASN A 44 25.18 19.56 -7.28
CA ASN A 44 25.69 20.80 -7.88
C ASN A 44 26.87 21.41 -7.09
N GLY A 45 27.06 21.01 -5.82
CA GLY A 45 28.17 21.43 -4.97
C GLY A 45 28.23 22.93 -4.65
N GLN A 46 27.15 23.69 -4.89
CA GLN A 46 27.11 25.14 -4.67
C GLN A 46 26.66 25.52 -3.25
N ALA A 47 26.11 24.56 -2.50
CA ALA A 47 25.67 24.80 -1.13
C ALA A 47 26.86 24.91 -0.16
N PRO A 48 26.86 25.87 0.77
CA PRO A 48 27.79 25.89 1.90
C PRO A 48 27.75 24.57 2.69
N LEU A 49 28.82 24.28 3.44
CA LEU A 49 28.93 23.03 4.20
C LEU A 49 27.76 22.81 5.16
N ASP A 50 27.40 23.83 5.95
CA ASP A 50 26.28 23.74 6.90
C ASP A 50 24.94 23.45 6.21
N ASP A 51 24.72 24.04 5.04
CA ASP A 51 23.48 23.81 4.29
C ASP A 51 23.48 22.44 3.60
N SER A 52 24.66 21.98 3.16
CA SER A 52 24.84 20.62 2.63
C SER A 52 24.54 19.55 3.69
N LEU A 53 24.93 19.79 4.95
CA LEU A 53 24.60 18.90 6.07
C LEU A 53 23.09 18.85 6.33
N LYS A 54 22.41 20.00 6.36
CA LYS A 54 20.94 20.06 6.51
C LYS A 54 20.22 19.35 5.37
N LEU A 55 20.66 19.57 4.13
CA LEU A 55 20.12 18.91 2.95
C LEU A 55 20.33 17.39 3.03
N TYR A 56 21.47 16.92 3.49
CA TYR A 56 21.72 15.50 3.71
C TYR A 56 20.77 14.90 4.76
N GLU A 57 20.62 15.55 5.92
CA GLU A 57 19.68 15.12 6.97
C GLU A 57 18.24 15.07 6.45
N GLU A 58 17.83 16.10 5.69
CA GLU A 58 16.53 16.15 5.03
C GLU A 58 16.36 14.96 4.07
N GLY A 59 17.36 14.70 3.22
CA GLY A 59 17.38 13.57 2.30
C GLY A 59 17.21 12.22 3.00
N VAL A 60 17.92 11.99 4.10
CA VAL A 60 17.78 10.77 4.92
C VAL A 60 16.36 10.63 5.46
N ARG A 61 15.75 11.73 5.92
CA ARG A 61 14.36 11.72 6.40
C ARG A 61 13.38 11.38 5.28
N LEU A 62 13.56 11.95 4.09
CA LEU A 62 12.71 11.70 2.93
C LEU A 62 12.80 10.24 2.46
N ILE A 63 14.01 9.66 2.43
CA ILE A 63 14.21 8.24 2.09
C ILE A 63 13.42 7.33 3.04
N ARG A 64 13.46 7.61 4.35
CA ARG A 64 12.69 6.84 5.34
C ARG A 64 11.18 6.92 5.08
N GLN A 65 10.67 8.13 4.81
CA GLN A 65 9.25 8.33 4.51
C GLN A 65 8.82 7.59 3.24
N CYS A 66 9.62 7.67 2.16
CA CYS A 66 9.36 6.93 0.94
C CYS A 66 9.28 5.43 1.20
N HIS A 67 10.24 4.89 1.97
CA HIS A 67 10.26 3.47 2.32
C HIS A 67 9.02 3.06 3.12
N GLU A 68 8.64 3.81 4.14
CA GLU A 68 7.44 3.53 4.95
C GLU A 68 6.16 3.51 4.11
N LYS A 69 6.01 4.46 3.18
CA LYS A 69 4.87 4.50 2.25
C LYS A 69 4.84 3.28 1.33
N LEU A 70 5.99 2.89 0.76
CA LEU A 70 6.09 1.70 -0.08
C LEU A 70 5.82 0.40 0.70
N THR A 71 6.33 0.28 1.92
CA THR A 71 6.05 -0.87 2.79
C THR A 71 4.56 -0.97 3.12
N GLY A 72 3.92 0.16 3.45
CA GLY A 72 2.47 0.21 3.70
C GLY A 72 1.65 -0.20 2.47
N ALA A 73 2.02 0.30 1.29
CA ALA A 73 1.38 -0.06 0.03
C ALA A 73 1.53 -1.55 -0.29
N ARG A 74 2.74 -2.11 -0.14
CA ARG A 74 3.02 -3.53 -0.33
C ARG A 74 2.15 -4.39 0.58
N ARG A 75 2.06 -4.06 1.87
CA ARG A 75 1.24 -4.78 2.83
C ARG A 75 -0.25 -4.77 2.44
N ARG A 76 -0.76 -3.64 1.93
CA ARG A 76 -2.13 -3.53 1.44
C ARG A 76 -2.36 -4.45 0.23
N ILE A 77 -1.41 -4.52 -0.70
CA ILE A 77 -1.46 -5.42 -1.85
C ILE A 77 -1.46 -6.88 -1.39
N GLU A 78 -0.60 -7.25 -0.45
CA GLU A 78 -0.50 -8.61 0.08
C GLU A 78 -1.83 -9.09 0.70
N ILE A 79 -2.49 -8.22 1.47
CA ILE A 79 -3.81 -8.51 2.05
C ILE A 79 -4.87 -8.73 0.95
N ILE A 80 -4.87 -7.88 -0.09
CA ILE A 80 -5.87 -7.95 -1.19
C ILE A 80 -5.64 -9.17 -2.07
N ALA A 81 -4.38 -9.44 -2.45
CA ALA A 81 -4.02 -10.57 -3.31
C ALA A 81 -4.14 -11.91 -2.58
N GLY A 82 -4.34 -11.90 -1.26
CA GLY A 82 -4.24 -13.09 -0.43
C GLY A 82 -2.88 -13.71 -0.61
N THR A 83 -1.81 -12.92 -0.59
CA THR A 83 -0.41 -13.37 -0.75
C THR A 83 0.39 -13.01 0.51
N ASN A 84 1.36 -13.83 0.93
CA ASN A 84 2.16 -13.56 2.14
C ASN A 84 3.25 -12.51 1.88
N GLU A 85 4.04 -12.19 2.91
CA GLU A 85 5.14 -11.19 2.91
C GLU A 85 6.19 -11.39 1.80
N ASN A 86 6.17 -12.52 1.08
CA ASN A 86 7.06 -12.83 -0.04
C ASN A 86 6.37 -12.75 -1.41
N GLY A 87 5.13 -12.24 -1.49
CA GLY A 87 4.33 -12.16 -2.72
C GLY A 87 3.81 -13.50 -3.22
N LYS A 88 3.84 -14.56 -2.39
CA LYS A 88 3.30 -15.88 -2.76
C LYS A 88 1.83 -15.98 -2.38
N PRO A 89 0.95 -16.52 -3.24
CA PRO A 89 -0.45 -16.70 -2.90
C PRO A 89 -0.59 -17.55 -1.63
N VAL A 90 -1.17 -16.97 -0.59
CA VAL A 90 -1.81 -17.66 0.52
C VAL A 90 -3.04 -18.34 -0.07
N LEU A 91 -2.85 -19.58 -0.48
CA LEU A 91 -3.96 -20.51 -0.61
C LEU A 91 -4.60 -20.59 0.78
N ARG A 92 -5.71 -19.86 0.99
CA ARG A 92 -6.67 -20.28 2.00
C ARG A 92 -7.02 -21.71 1.60
N GLN A 93 -6.61 -22.68 2.42
CA GLN A 93 -7.14 -24.03 2.33
C GLN A 93 -8.65 -23.84 2.47
N MET A 94 -9.38 -23.90 1.34
CA MET A 94 -10.83 -24.06 1.40
C MET A 94 -11.03 -25.31 2.25
N ASP A 95 -11.73 -25.10 3.36
CA ASP A 95 -11.86 -26.02 4.46
C ASP A 95 -12.05 -27.46 3.98
N GLU A 96 -11.37 -28.40 4.62
CA GLU A 96 -11.42 -29.85 4.35
C GLU A 96 -12.82 -30.49 4.54
N GLU A 97 -13.90 -29.71 4.60
CA GLU A 97 -15.25 -30.15 4.98
C GLU A 97 -16.17 -30.52 3.80
N GLU A 98 -15.64 -30.84 2.62
CA GLU A 98 -16.43 -31.37 1.49
C GLU A 98 -16.21 -32.87 1.19
N ARG A 99 -15.64 -33.63 2.14
CA ARG A 99 -15.60 -35.11 2.09
C ARG A 99 -16.54 -35.77 3.11
N SER A 100 -17.78 -35.28 3.24
CA SER A 100 -18.86 -36.03 3.92
C SER A 100 -19.87 -36.69 2.96
N LEU A 101 -19.58 -36.74 1.65
CA LEU A 101 -20.50 -37.31 0.67
C LEU A 101 -20.37 -38.83 0.47
N GLU A 102 -19.32 -39.49 1.00
CA GLU A 102 -19.14 -40.94 0.84
C GLU A 102 -19.78 -41.79 1.96
N GLU A 103 -20.07 -41.24 3.14
CA GLU A 103 -20.68 -42.01 4.25
C GLU A 103 -22.21 -42.17 4.13
N ARG A 104 -22.87 -41.42 3.24
CA ARG A 104 -24.33 -41.52 3.03
C ARG A 104 -24.78 -42.67 2.12
N SER A 105 -23.85 -43.43 1.53
CA SER A 105 -24.19 -44.52 0.60
C SER A 105 -24.22 -45.93 1.20
N GLN A 106 -23.81 -46.14 2.46
CA GLN A 106 -23.64 -47.50 3.03
C GLN A 106 -24.56 -47.86 4.21
N THR A 107 -25.57 -47.06 4.56
CA THR A 107 -26.48 -47.38 5.69
C THR A 107 -27.91 -47.75 5.29
N HIS A 108 -28.24 -47.93 4.01
CA HIS A 108 -29.54 -48.49 3.58
C HIS A 108 -29.36 -49.53 2.46
N GLY A 109 -29.10 -50.77 2.87
CA GLY A 109 -29.12 -51.95 2.00
C GLY A 109 -29.29 -53.19 2.86
N ARG A 110 -30.54 -53.45 3.22
CA ARG A 110 -30.99 -54.65 3.93
C ARG A 110 -30.99 -55.86 3.00
#